data_AF-A0A2K3QHT0-F1
#
_entry.id   AF-A0A2K3QHT0-F1
#
_cell.length_a   1.000
_cell.length_b   1.000
_cell.length_c   1.000
_cell.angle_alpha   90.00
_cell.angle_beta   90.00
_cell.angle_gamma   90.00
#
_symmetry.space_group_name_H-M   'P 1'
#
loop_
_entity.id
_entity.type
_entity.pdbx_description
1 polymer ?
#
loop_
_entity_poly.entity_id
_entity_poly.type
_entity_poly.pdbx_seq_one_letter_code
_entity_poly.pdbx_strand_id
1 'polypeptide(L)'
;MAATDPHPYFPPAAIIPGFAPNESSLTRLLPLFGCTVAAVVAAAYCLALRSRSRLRPVDRFAAAWFALCESLRLHQGYYIYNRTSVAGLQDPFAQLWKEYALSDSRYLTSDIFTVCVETITVFVWGPLCALTVLAVVRGSPTRHVSQVVVCTAHLYGVALYYATNWTEHRFTGVAYSRPEFRYFWVYYVGFNLPWVIVPLGGHGIRGLAGEAGSAQEELRLPSDGAPSMPSMPSMLASSHLQTEPGFSKACTAQGWRYPRANDTDRAGTAPIPA
;
A
#
# COMPACT_ATOMS: atom_id res chain seq x y z
N MET A 1 1.32 28.94 -28.48
CA MET A 1 0.98 28.26 -27.21
C MET A 1 -0.47 27.84 -27.32
N ALA A 2 -0.77 26.54 -27.25
CA ALA A 2 -2.17 26.09 -27.24
C ALA A 2 -2.84 26.64 -25.97
N ALA A 3 -3.99 27.30 -26.12
CA ALA A 3 -4.79 27.72 -24.99
C ALA A 3 -5.20 26.47 -24.20
N THR A 4 -4.82 26.38 -22.93
CA THR A 4 -5.32 25.36 -22.01
C THR A 4 -6.79 25.62 -21.76
N ASP A 5 -7.64 24.67 -22.13
CA ASP A 5 -9.07 24.73 -21.81
C ASP A 5 -9.25 24.86 -20.29
N PRO A 6 -10.15 25.74 -19.82
CA PRO A 6 -10.36 25.95 -18.40
C PRO A 6 -10.87 24.67 -17.73
N HIS A 7 -10.22 24.28 -16.64
CA HIS A 7 -10.56 23.08 -15.87
C HIS A 7 -10.68 23.38 -14.37
N PRO A 8 -11.43 22.57 -13.60
CA PRO A 8 -11.67 22.83 -12.17
C PRO A 8 -10.55 22.37 -11.23
N TYR A 9 -9.48 21.76 -11.75
CA TYR A 9 -8.39 21.16 -10.96
C TYR A 9 -7.34 22.18 -10.52
N PHE A 10 -6.62 21.85 -9.44
CA PHE A 10 -5.55 22.67 -8.89
C PHE A 10 -4.18 22.05 -9.16
N PRO A 11 -3.13 22.82 -9.51
CA PRO A 11 -3.16 24.26 -9.75
C PRO A 11 -3.95 24.61 -11.04
N PRO A 12 -4.61 25.77 -11.12
CA PRO A 12 -5.37 26.18 -12.31
C PRO A 12 -4.53 26.30 -13.59
N ALA A 13 -3.21 26.45 -13.45
CA ALA A 13 -2.26 26.51 -14.57
C ALA A 13 -1.76 25.14 -15.03
N ALA A 14 -2.26 24.04 -14.45
CA ALA A 14 -1.89 22.69 -14.88
C ALA A 14 -2.28 22.46 -16.34
N ILE A 15 -1.51 21.63 -17.04
CA ILE A 15 -1.84 21.19 -18.39
C ILE A 15 -2.49 19.81 -18.27
N ILE A 16 -3.77 19.72 -18.64
CA ILE A 16 -4.52 18.46 -18.64
C ILE A 16 -4.99 18.20 -20.09
N PRO A 17 -4.20 17.45 -20.88
CA PRO A 17 -4.50 17.22 -22.29
C PRO A 17 -5.85 16.52 -22.49
N GLY A 18 -6.66 17.03 -23.40
CA GLY A 18 -7.93 16.41 -23.78
C GLY A 18 -8.99 16.44 -22.67
N PHE A 19 -8.90 17.37 -21.72
CA PHE A 19 -9.90 17.48 -20.66
C PHE A 19 -11.32 17.67 -21.23
N ALA A 20 -12.24 16.84 -20.75
CA ALA A 20 -13.67 17.00 -20.95
C ALA A 20 -14.41 16.85 -19.60
N PRO A 21 -15.34 17.75 -19.26
CA PRO A 21 -16.11 17.65 -18.03
C PRO A 21 -16.97 16.38 -18.02
N ASN A 22 -17.35 15.92 -16.82
CA ASN A 22 -18.24 14.77 -16.67
C ASN A 22 -19.62 15.05 -17.27
N GLU A 23 -20.11 14.14 -18.12
CA GLU A 23 -21.47 14.20 -18.67
C GLU A 23 -22.52 13.60 -17.72
N SER A 24 -22.12 12.65 -16.86
CA SER A 24 -23.00 11.98 -15.91
C SER A 24 -22.93 12.61 -14.53
N SER A 25 -24.08 12.69 -13.86
CA SER A 25 -24.16 13.16 -12.48
C SER A 25 -23.57 12.15 -11.50
N LEU A 26 -23.01 12.64 -10.39
CA LEU A 26 -22.53 11.79 -9.30
C LEU A 26 -23.63 10.93 -8.67
N THR A 27 -24.88 11.41 -8.69
CA THR A 27 -26.05 10.65 -8.22
C THR A 27 -26.29 9.38 -9.04
N ARG A 28 -25.77 9.30 -10.27
CA ARG A 28 -25.78 8.09 -11.09
C ARG A 28 -24.52 7.25 -10.90
N LEU A 29 -23.35 7.89 -10.88
CA LEU A 29 -22.05 7.22 -10.84
C LEU A 29 -21.79 6.52 -9.49
N LEU A 30 -22.05 7.21 -8.38
CA LEU A 30 -21.73 6.70 -7.04
C LEU A 30 -22.53 5.44 -6.68
N PRO A 31 -23.86 5.37 -6.89
CA PRO A 31 -24.61 4.14 -6.62
C PRO A 31 -24.15 2.97 -7.50
N LEU A 32 -23.88 3.20 -8.79
CA LEU A 32 -23.41 2.15 -9.69
C LEU A 32 -22.09 1.53 -9.21
N PHE A 33 -21.12 2.38 -8.87
CA PHE A 33 -19.84 1.94 -8.34
C PHE A 33 -19.99 1.29 -6.97
N GLY A 34 -20.74 1.92 -6.07
CA GLY A 34 -21.01 1.41 -4.74
C GLY A 34 -21.67 0.04 -4.76
N CYS A 35 -22.66 -0.19 -5.62
CA CYS A 35 -23.32 -1.50 -5.79
C CYS A 35 -22.34 -2.57 -6.30
N THR A 36 -21.46 -2.21 -7.23
CA THR A 36 -20.45 -3.14 -7.77
C THR A 36 -19.47 -3.57 -6.68
N VAL A 37 -18.92 -2.61 -5.94
CA VAL A 37 -18.02 -2.86 -4.80
C VAL A 37 -18.75 -3.66 -3.71
N ALA A 38 -19.96 -3.26 -3.35
CA ALA A 38 -20.77 -3.94 -2.34
C ALA A 38 -21.08 -5.39 -2.72
N ALA A 39 -21.33 -5.68 -4.00
CA ALA A 39 -21.55 -7.03 -4.48
C ALA A 39 -20.30 -7.92 -4.30
N VAL A 40 -19.11 -7.41 -4.63
CA VAL A 40 -17.83 -8.13 -4.42
C VAL A 40 -17.59 -8.39 -2.93
N VAL A 41 -17.76 -7.37 -2.09
CA VAL A 41 -17.62 -7.48 -0.63
C VAL A 41 -18.62 -8.47 -0.04
N ALA A 42 -19.88 -8.38 -0.45
CA ALA A 42 -20.93 -9.29 0.00
C ALA A 42 -20.66 -10.74 -0.44
N ALA A 43 -20.17 -10.95 -1.66
CA ALA A 43 -19.79 -12.27 -2.15
C ALA A 43 -18.65 -12.87 -1.32
N ALA A 44 -17.59 -12.09 -1.04
CA ALA A 44 -16.48 -12.51 -0.20
C ALA A 44 -16.93 -12.83 1.24
N TYR A 45 -17.78 -11.99 1.82
CA TYR A 45 -18.34 -12.22 3.15
C TYR A 45 -19.23 -13.47 3.18
N CYS A 46 -20.09 -13.67 2.18
CA CYS A 46 -20.93 -14.87 2.06
C CYS A 46 -20.07 -16.14 1.89
N LEU A 47 -18.98 -16.05 1.13
CA LEU A 47 -18.03 -17.15 0.99
C LEU A 47 -17.34 -17.48 2.32
N ALA A 48 -16.98 -16.45 3.10
CA ALA A 48 -16.44 -16.62 4.44
C ALA A 48 -17.46 -17.23 5.42
N LEU A 49 -18.75 -16.88 5.31
CA LEU A 49 -19.84 -17.51 6.10
C LEU A 49 -20.03 -18.99 5.76
N ARG A 50 -19.87 -19.35 4.49
CA ARG A 50 -20.00 -20.74 3.99
C ARG A 50 -18.71 -21.55 4.11
N SER A 51 -17.63 -20.96 4.65
CA SER A 51 -16.35 -21.64 4.81
C SER A 51 -16.45 -22.85 5.74
N ARG A 52 -15.83 -23.96 5.33
CA ARG A 52 -15.71 -25.18 6.15
C ARG A 52 -14.85 -24.97 7.40
N SER A 53 -13.97 -23.99 7.39
CA SER A 53 -13.00 -23.72 8.47
C SER A 53 -13.60 -22.99 9.68
N ARG A 54 -14.93 -22.75 9.70
CA ARG A 54 -15.67 -22.09 10.80
C ARG A 54 -15.00 -20.80 11.28
N LEU A 55 -14.89 -19.83 10.38
CA LEU A 55 -14.18 -18.57 10.61
C LEU A 55 -14.80 -17.72 11.72
N ARG A 56 -13.95 -17.05 12.51
CA ARG A 56 -14.37 -16.07 13.52
C ARG A 56 -14.94 -14.82 12.84
N PRO A 57 -15.77 -14.01 13.52
CA PRO A 57 -16.28 -12.76 12.95
C PRO A 57 -15.17 -11.83 12.42
N VAL A 58 -14.03 -11.79 13.11
CA VAL A 58 -12.86 -11.00 12.70
C VAL A 58 -12.25 -11.48 11.38
N ASP A 59 -12.21 -12.79 11.14
CA ASP A 59 -11.69 -13.34 9.88
C ASP A 59 -12.66 -13.09 8.73
N ARG A 60 -13.97 -13.13 8.99
CA ARG A 60 -15.00 -12.77 7.99
C ARG A 60 -14.90 -11.29 7.62
N PHE A 61 -14.67 -10.42 8.60
CA PHE A 61 -14.39 -9.01 8.36
C PHE A 61 -13.11 -8.84 7.53
N ALA A 62 -12.03 -9.55 7.87
CA ALA A 62 -10.79 -9.51 7.09
C ALA A 62 -11.04 -9.92 5.63
N ALA A 63 -11.77 -11.01 5.37
CA ALA A 63 -12.13 -11.42 4.01
C ALA A 63 -12.88 -10.31 3.25
N ALA A 64 -13.86 -9.67 3.90
CA ALA A 64 -14.60 -8.55 3.32
C ALA A 64 -13.71 -7.32 3.06
N TRP A 65 -12.81 -6.99 3.98
CA TRP A 65 -11.87 -5.88 3.87
C TRP A 65 -10.88 -6.07 2.71
N PHE A 66 -10.27 -7.25 2.60
CA PHE A 66 -9.32 -7.53 1.51
C PHE A 66 -10.03 -7.63 0.15
N ALA A 67 -11.30 -8.04 0.11
CA ALA A 67 -12.11 -8.01 -1.11
C ALA A 67 -12.49 -6.57 -1.52
N LEU A 68 -12.84 -5.70 -0.56
CA LEU A 68 -13.02 -4.27 -0.81
C LEU A 68 -11.74 -3.69 -1.42
N CYS A 69 -10.61 -3.94 -0.75
CA CYS A 69 -9.29 -3.51 -1.18
C CYS A 69 -8.95 -3.97 -2.61
N GLU A 70 -9.27 -5.22 -2.98
CA GLU A 70 -9.03 -5.74 -4.32
C GLU A 70 -9.92 -5.05 -5.36
N SER A 71 -11.22 -4.89 -5.08
CA SER A 71 -12.15 -4.23 -6.01
C SER A 71 -11.76 -2.78 -6.34
N LEU A 72 -11.24 -2.04 -5.35
CA LEU A 72 -10.75 -0.68 -5.55
C LEU A 72 -9.45 -0.65 -6.35
N ARG A 73 -8.61 -1.70 -6.26
CA ARG A 73 -7.39 -1.82 -7.05
C ARG A 73 -7.66 -2.16 -8.51
N LEU A 74 -8.75 -2.88 -8.80
CA LEU A 74 -9.20 -3.02 -10.18
C LEU A 74 -9.57 -1.65 -10.78
N HIS A 75 -10.19 -0.77 -9.99
CA HIS A 75 -10.46 0.60 -10.39
C HIS A 75 -9.17 1.43 -10.60
N GLN A 76 -8.15 1.23 -9.77
CA GLN A 76 -6.80 1.79 -9.98
C GLN A 76 -6.12 1.23 -11.23
N GLY A 77 -6.34 -0.05 -11.55
CA GLY A 77 -5.83 -0.68 -12.77
C GLY A 77 -6.41 -0.03 -14.03
N TYR A 78 -7.71 0.29 -14.00
CA TYR A 78 -8.34 1.09 -15.05
C TYR A 78 -7.64 2.46 -15.21
N TYR A 79 -7.31 3.13 -14.09
CA TYR A 79 -6.57 4.39 -14.14
C TYR A 79 -5.19 4.22 -14.76
N ILE A 80 -4.38 3.27 -14.27
CA ILE A 80 -3.02 3.05 -14.80
C ILE A 80 -3.03 2.80 -16.31
N TYR A 81 -4.01 2.02 -16.79
CA TYR A 81 -4.19 1.74 -18.21
C TYR A 81 -4.57 3.00 -19.01
N ASN A 82 -5.49 3.83 -18.50
CA ASN A 82 -6.03 5.00 -19.20
C ASN A 82 -5.42 6.34 -18.75
N ARG A 83 -4.34 6.38 -17.96
CA ARG A 83 -3.88 7.58 -17.24
C ARG A 83 -3.63 8.81 -18.13
N THR A 84 -3.26 8.59 -19.39
CA THR A 84 -2.98 9.67 -20.36
C THR A 84 -4.23 10.18 -21.09
N SER A 85 -5.35 9.47 -21.03
CA SER A 85 -6.59 9.79 -21.74
C SER A 85 -7.80 9.95 -20.81
N VAL A 86 -7.69 9.56 -19.53
CA VAL A 86 -8.79 9.54 -18.56
C VAL A 86 -9.50 10.90 -18.41
N ALA A 87 -8.78 12.00 -18.62
CA ALA A 87 -9.33 13.35 -18.58
C ALA A 87 -10.39 13.62 -19.66
N GLY A 88 -10.33 12.91 -20.81
CA GLY A 88 -11.28 13.06 -21.92
C GLY A 88 -12.34 11.95 -21.99
N LEU A 89 -12.14 10.85 -21.28
CA LEU A 89 -13.05 9.70 -21.31
C LEU A 89 -14.36 9.97 -20.55
N GLN A 90 -15.43 9.34 -21.01
CA GLN A 90 -16.80 9.50 -20.48
C GLN A 90 -17.42 8.19 -19.99
N ASP A 91 -16.68 7.09 -19.94
CA ASP A 91 -17.18 5.90 -19.25
C ASP A 91 -17.28 6.14 -17.73
N PRO A 92 -18.09 5.36 -17.00
CA PRO A 92 -18.31 5.59 -15.57
C PRO A 92 -17.03 5.59 -14.72
N PHE A 93 -16.03 4.80 -15.08
CA PHE A 93 -14.78 4.74 -14.31
C PHE A 93 -13.93 5.98 -14.54
N ALA A 94 -13.79 6.44 -15.79
CA ALA A 94 -13.11 7.71 -16.07
C ALA A 94 -13.77 8.90 -15.35
N GLN A 95 -15.09 8.96 -15.35
CA GLN A 95 -15.81 10.06 -14.70
C GLN A 95 -15.64 10.06 -13.18
N LEU A 96 -15.57 8.88 -12.55
CA LEU A 96 -15.24 8.74 -11.13
C LEU A 96 -13.80 9.17 -10.83
N TRP A 97 -12.84 8.83 -11.70
CA TRP A 97 -11.46 9.31 -11.57
C TRP A 97 -11.36 10.83 -11.73
N LYS A 98 -12.08 11.42 -12.68
CA LYS A 98 -12.18 12.88 -12.83
C LYS A 98 -12.78 13.55 -11.60
N GLU A 99 -13.79 12.94 -10.97
CA GLU A 99 -14.37 13.46 -9.73
C GLU A 99 -13.37 13.34 -8.57
N TYR A 100 -12.73 12.17 -8.40
CA TYR A 100 -11.75 11.95 -7.35
C TYR A 100 -10.53 12.88 -7.49
N ALA A 101 -10.10 13.17 -8.71
CA ALA A 101 -9.00 14.08 -8.99
C ALA A 101 -9.26 15.54 -8.59
N LEU A 102 -10.51 15.93 -8.25
CA LEU A 102 -10.77 17.22 -7.60
C LEU A 102 -10.14 17.31 -6.21
N SER A 103 -9.93 16.16 -5.56
CA SER A 103 -9.21 16.04 -4.29
C SER A 103 -7.70 15.95 -4.46
N ASP A 104 -7.23 15.48 -5.61
CA ASP A 104 -5.81 15.42 -5.95
C ASP A 104 -5.63 15.36 -7.47
N SER A 105 -5.24 16.47 -8.08
CA SER A 105 -5.07 16.56 -9.53
C SER A 105 -3.85 15.81 -10.07
N ARG A 106 -2.96 15.31 -9.18
CA ARG A 106 -1.80 14.50 -9.56
C ARG A 106 -2.20 13.28 -10.40
N TYR A 107 -3.41 12.77 -10.18
CA TYR A 107 -4.01 11.71 -10.99
C TYR A 107 -4.24 12.12 -12.46
N LEU A 108 -4.60 13.37 -12.76
CA LEU A 108 -4.81 13.84 -14.14
C LEU A 108 -3.56 14.42 -14.80
N THR A 109 -2.56 14.78 -14.00
CA THR A 109 -1.27 15.29 -14.47
C THR A 109 -0.20 14.21 -14.58
N SER A 110 -0.54 12.95 -14.25
CA SER A 110 0.37 11.79 -14.27
C SER A 110 1.63 12.02 -13.44
N ASP A 111 1.45 12.52 -12.22
CA ASP A 111 2.55 12.67 -11.27
C ASP A 111 3.31 11.35 -11.08
N ILE A 112 4.64 11.43 -11.03
CA ILE A 112 5.52 10.25 -11.02
C ILE A 112 5.26 9.40 -9.78
N PHE A 113 5.10 10.03 -8.61
CA PHE A 113 4.87 9.29 -7.38
C PHE A 113 3.54 8.56 -7.42
N THR A 114 2.45 9.26 -7.77
CA THR A 114 1.12 8.63 -7.86
C THR A 114 1.11 7.48 -8.87
N VAL A 115 1.68 7.66 -10.06
CA VAL A 115 1.77 6.57 -11.06
C VAL A 115 2.56 5.37 -10.52
N CYS A 116 3.70 5.59 -9.86
CA CYS A 116 4.50 4.50 -9.30
C CYS A 116 3.78 3.74 -8.19
N VAL A 117 3.21 4.45 -7.20
CA VAL A 117 2.55 3.80 -6.06
C VAL A 117 1.29 3.06 -6.49
N GLU A 118 0.51 3.63 -7.41
CA GLU A 118 -0.69 2.99 -7.95
C GLU A 118 -0.33 1.77 -8.80
N THR A 119 0.74 1.83 -9.61
CA THR A 119 1.24 0.67 -10.37
C THR A 119 1.60 -0.50 -9.45
N ILE A 120 2.39 -0.25 -8.40
CA ILE A 120 2.72 -1.29 -7.41
C ILE A 120 1.44 -1.81 -6.74
N THR A 121 0.50 -0.91 -6.44
CA THR A 121 -0.75 -1.27 -5.77
C THR A 121 -1.62 -2.18 -6.62
N VAL A 122 -1.67 -1.95 -7.93
CA VAL A 122 -2.39 -2.80 -8.89
C VAL A 122 -1.70 -4.15 -9.05
N PHE A 123 -0.40 -4.17 -9.37
CA PHE A 123 0.28 -5.40 -9.79
C PHE A 123 0.81 -6.26 -8.64
N VAL A 124 1.01 -5.70 -7.46
CA VAL A 124 1.54 -6.44 -6.29
C VAL A 124 0.47 -6.57 -5.22
N TRP A 125 -0.08 -5.44 -4.75
CA TRP A 125 -1.02 -5.46 -3.63
C TRP A 125 -2.39 -6.02 -4.02
N GLY A 126 -2.84 -5.83 -5.27
CA GLY A 126 -4.09 -6.38 -5.80
C GLY A 126 -4.12 -7.90 -5.75
N PRO A 127 -3.20 -8.60 -6.44
CA PRO A 127 -3.09 -10.06 -6.38
C PRO A 127 -2.91 -10.57 -4.95
N LEU A 128 -2.10 -9.88 -4.13
CA LEU A 128 -1.88 -10.30 -2.74
C LEU A 128 -3.15 -10.15 -1.88
N CYS A 129 -3.99 -9.14 -2.12
CA CYS A 129 -5.31 -9.02 -1.49
C CYS A 129 -6.22 -10.18 -1.87
N ALA A 130 -6.31 -10.54 -3.16
CA ALA A 130 -7.10 -11.68 -3.63
C ALA A 130 -6.62 -13.00 -2.99
N LEU A 131 -5.31 -13.23 -2.98
CA LEU A 131 -4.70 -14.39 -2.32
C LEU A 131 -4.98 -14.39 -0.80
N THR A 132 -5.00 -13.23 -0.16
CA THR A 132 -5.34 -13.10 1.26
C THR A 132 -6.80 -13.50 1.52
N VAL A 133 -7.75 -13.06 0.69
CA VAL A 133 -9.16 -13.49 0.80
C VAL A 133 -9.27 -15.01 0.69
N LEU A 134 -8.60 -15.60 -0.30
CA LEU A 134 -8.56 -17.05 -0.51
C LEU A 134 -7.94 -17.80 0.66
N ALA A 135 -6.85 -17.30 1.24
CA ALA A 135 -6.19 -17.89 2.40
C ALA A 135 -7.09 -17.81 3.65
N VAL A 136 -7.77 -16.68 3.86
CA VAL A 136 -8.74 -16.50 4.95
C VAL A 136 -9.91 -17.47 4.80
N VAL A 137 -10.56 -17.52 3.62
CA VAL A 137 -11.69 -18.41 3.35
C VAL A 137 -11.33 -19.88 3.56
N ARG A 138 -10.10 -20.29 3.21
CA ARG A 138 -9.63 -21.66 3.42
C ARG A 138 -9.14 -21.94 4.84
N GLY A 139 -9.07 -20.93 5.72
CA GLY A 139 -8.49 -21.08 7.05
C GLY A 139 -6.99 -21.37 7.04
N SER A 140 -6.28 -20.99 5.97
CA SER A 140 -4.83 -21.20 5.85
C SER A 140 -4.06 -20.31 6.82
N PRO A 141 -3.00 -20.80 7.50
CA PRO A 141 -2.14 -19.98 8.37
C PRO A 141 -1.38 -18.91 7.59
N THR A 142 -1.12 -19.12 6.29
CA THR A 142 -0.45 -18.12 5.41
C THR A 142 -1.22 -16.80 5.27
N ARG A 143 -2.50 -16.77 5.70
CA ARG A 143 -3.29 -15.54 5.77
C ARG A 143 -2.61 -14.49 6.64
N HIS A 144 -2.01 -14.87 7.78
CA HIS A 144 -1.47 -13.91 8.73
C HIS A 144 -0.27 -13.15 8.15
N VAL A 145 0.63 -13.86 7.47
CA VAL A 145 1.76 -13.25 6.76
C VAL A 145 1.26 -12.28 5.68
N SER A 146 0.32 -12.73 4.85
CA SER A 146 -0.21 -11.91 3.75
C SER A 146 -0.93 -10.66 4.27
N GLN A 147 -1.71 -10.80 5.35
CA GLN A 147 -2.38 -9.68 6.01
C GLN A 147 -1.38 -8.66 6.54
N VAL A 148 -0.32 -9.09 7.22
CA VAL A 148 0.70 -8.19 7.76
C VAL A 148 1.40 -7.45 6.63
N VAL A 149 1.87 -8.16 5.59
CA VAL A 149 2.54 -7.54 4.45
C VAL A 149 1.65 -6.48 3.78
N VAL A 150 0.39 -6.82 3.49
CA VAL A 150 -0.53 -5.90 2.82
C VAL A 150 -0.90 -4.72 3.73
N CYS A 151 -1.15 -4.95 5.01
CA CYS A 151 -1.46 -3.88 5.97
C CYS A 151 -0.28 -2.91 6.15
N THR A 152 0.96 -3.43 6.21
CA THR A 152 2.16 -2.58 6.22
C THR A 152 2.26 -1.78 4.94
N ALA A 153 2.00 -2.39 3.77
CA ALA A 153 2.01 -1.69 2.50
C ALA A 153 0.94 -0.59 2.43
N HIS A 154 -0.25 -0.81 3.00
CA HIS A 154 -1.30 0.22 3.09
C HIS A 154 -0.84 1.42 3.91
N LEU A 155 -0.30 1.17 5.10
CA LEU A 155 0.22 2.22 6.00
C LEU A 155 1.37 2.99 5.35
N TYR A 156 2.29 2.27 4.70
CA TYR A 156 3.41 2.89 4.01
C TYR A 156 2.96 3.73 2.82
N GLY A 157 2.06 3.18 1.99
CA GLY A 157 1.54 3.87 0.80
C GLY A 157 0.78 5.15 1.17
N VAL A 158 -0.14 5.09 2.14
CA VAL A 158 -0.90 6.28 2.56
C VAL A 158 -0.01 7.33 3.24
N ALA A 159 0.99 6.89 4.03
CA ALA A 159 1.95 7.80 4.62
C ALA A 159 2.76 8.54 3.55
N LEU A 160 3.26 7.83 2.52
CA LEU A 160 3.96 8.47 1.41
C LEU A 160 3.05 9.36 0.56
N TYR A 161 1.80 8.95 0.32
CA TYR A 161 0.81 9.73 -0.42
C TYR A 161 0.56 11.09 0.23
N TYR A 162 0.37 11.11 1.55
CA TYR A 162 0.22 12.35 2.30
C TYR A 162 1.53 13.13 2.41
N ALA A 163 2.64 12.45 2.68
CA ALA A 163 3.94 13.09 2.85
C ALA A 163 4.37 13.82 1.57
N THR A 164 4.26 13.19 0.41
CA THR A 164 4.66 13.78 -0.88
C THR A 164 3.88 15.05 -1.18
N ASN A 165 2.55 15.00 -1.12
CA ASN A 165 1.71 16.18 -1.33
C ASN A 165 2.04 17.30 -0.32
N TRP A 166 2.19 16.96 0.95
CA TRP A 166 2.53 17.93 1.99
C TRP A 166 3.90 18.57 1.74
N THR A 167 4.91 17.78 1.37
CA THR A 167 6.26 18.28 1.09
C THR A 167 6.27 19.15 -0.15
N GLU A 168 5.60 18.75 -1.24
CA GLU A 168 5.49 19.56 -2.46
C GLU A 168 4.83 20.89 -2.15
N HIS A 169 3.71 20.88 -1.41
CA HIS A 169 3.08 22.11 -0.97
C HIS A 169 4.00 22.97 -0.12
N ARG A 170 4.74 22.37 0.82
CA ARG A 170 5.63 23.09 1.73
C ARG A 170 6.83 23.73 1.03
N PHE A 171 7.37 23.13 -0.03
CA PHE A 171 8.58 23.60 -0.72
C PHE A 171 8.30 24.39 -2.00
N THR A 172 7.20 24.10 -2.71
CA THR A 172 6.86 24.75 -3.98
C THR A 172 5.64 25.67 -3.88
N GLY A 173 4.85 25.55 -2.82
CA GLY A 173 3.57 26.27 -2.67
C GLY A 173 2.44 25.72 -3.53
N VAL A 174 2.67 24.68 -4.34
CA VAL A 174 1.65 24.08 -5.20
C VAL A 174 0.65 23.30 -4.35
N ALA A 175 -0.63 23.50 -4.61
CA ALA A 175 -1.70 22.68 -4.05
C ALA A 175 -2.34 21.87 -5.18
N TYR A 176 -2.60 20.59 -4.94
CA TYR A 176 -3.22 19.69 -5.92
C TYR A 176 -4.70 19.41 -5.62
N SER A 177 -5.14 19.65 -4.38
CA SER A 177 -6.54 19.59 -3.98
C SER A 177 -7.23 20.93 -4.21
N ARG A 178 -8.48 20.86 -4.61
CA ARG A 178 -9.40 21.98 -4.48
C ARG A 178 -9.57 22.41 -3.01
N PRO A 179 -9.74 23.72 -2.74
CA PRO A 179 -9.77 24.26 -1.38
C PRO A 179 -11.08 23.99 -0.62
N GLU A 180 -12.15 23.60 -1.30
CA GLU A 180 -13.42 23.30 -0.65
C GLU A 180 -13.30 22.11 0.31
N PHE A 181 -13.92 22.23 1.49
CA PHE A 181 -13.87 21.23 2.57
C PHE A 181 -14.11 19.79 2.07
N ARG A 182 -15.09 19.61 1.18
CA ARG A 182 -15.43 18.31 0.60
C ARG A 182 -14.24 17.64 -0.09
N TYR A 183 -13.49 18.36 -0.91
CA TYR A 183 -12.43 17.74 -1.71
C TYR A 183 -11.22 17.41 -0.84
N PHE A 184 -10.80 18.31 0.04
CA PHE A 184 -9.66 18.03 0.89
C PHE A 184 -9.99 17.08 2.05
N TRP A 185 -11.02 17.36 2.84
CA TRP A 185 -11.26 16.59 4.07
C TRP A 185 -12.06 15.31 3.83
N VAL A 186 -13.06 15.32 2.95
CA VAL A 186 -13.86 14.12 2.70
C VAL A 186 -13.17 13.19 1.71
N TYR A 187 -12.72 13.70 0.56
CA TYR A 187 -12.13 12.84 -0.47
C TYR A 187 -10.65 12.56 -0.19
N TYR A 188 -9.82 13.60 -0.09
CA TYR A 188 -8.38 13.39 0.05
C TYR A 188 -8.02 12.74 1.40
N VAL A 189 -8.48 13.29 2.53
CA VAL A 189 -8.23 12.70 3.86
C VAL A 189 -9.18 11.53 4.14
N GLY A 190 -10.49 11.77 4.03
CA GLY A 190 -11.51 10.83 4.49
C GLY A 190 -11.52 9.51 3.73
N PHE A 191 -11.40 9.52 2.39
CA PHE A 191 -11.37 8.27 1.63
C PHE A 191 -10.06 7.50 1.79
N ASN A 192 -8.94 8.12 2.17
CA ASN A 192 -7.69 7.40 2.38
C ASN A 192 -7.52 6.90 3.83
N LEU A 193 -8.22 7.50 4.80
CA LEU A 193 -8.13 7.17 6.22
C LEU A 193 -8.43 5.69 6.58
N PRO A 194 -9.33 4.95 5.91
CA PRO A 194 -9.56 3.54 6.19
C PRO A 194 -8.29 2.66 6.07
N TRP A 195 -7.37 3.00 5.17
CA TRP A 195 -6.08 2.32 4.99
C TRP A 195 -5.07 2.65 6.09
N VAL A 196 -5.39 3.57 7.00
CA VAL A 196 -4.67 3.78 8.26
C VAL A 196 -5.34 3.03 9.39
N ILE A 197 -6.65 3.22 9.55
CA ILE A 197 -7.41 2.72 10.70
C ILE A 197 -7.47 1.20 10.74
N VAL A 198 -7.81 0.54 9.62
CA VAL A 198 -8.02 -0.92 9.61
C VAL A 198 -6.71 -1.68 9.83
N PRO A 199 -5.59 -1.31 9.18
CA PRO A 199 -4.28 -1.91 9.48
C PRO A 199 -3.85 -1.78 10.94
N LEU A 200 -4.10 -0.63 11.59
CA LEU A 200 -3.74 -0.40 13.00
C LEU A 200 -4.72 -1.04 13.99
N GLY A 201 -6.00 -1.17 13.61
CA GLY A 201 -7.10 -1.65 14.46
C GLY A 201 -6.99 -3.10 14.96
N GLY A 202 -6.00 -3.86 14.48
CA GLY A 202 -5.59 -5.11 15.13
C GLY A 202 -6.09 -6.39 14.46
N HIS A 203 -5.75 -6.58 13.18
CA HIS A 203 -5.90 -7.87 12.50
C HIS A 203 -4.58 -8.66 12.36
N GLY A 204 -3.41 -7.98 12.29
CA GLY A 204 -2.10 -8.66 12.19
C GLY A 204 -1.37 -8.86 13.52
N ILE A 205 -1.37 -7.84 14.40
CA ILE A 205 -0.45 -7.82 15.55
C ILE A 205 -0.94 -8.71 16.72
N ARG A 206 -2.26 -8.77 16.97
CA ARG A 206 -2.80 -9.57 18.08
C ARG A 206 -2.80 -11.07 17.82
N GLY A 207 -2.94 -11.49 16.56
CA GLY A 207 -2.85 -12.89 16.15
C GLY A 207 -1.42 -13.42 16.24
N LEU A 208 -0.45 -12.64 15.72
CA LEU A 208 0.98 -12.97 15.81
C LEU A 208 1.49 -13.02 17.25
N ALA A 209 1.03 -12.11 18.13
CA ALA A 209 1.41 -12.15 19.54
C ALA A 209 0.87 -13.41 20.26
N GLY A 210 -0.34 -13.86 19.89
CA GLY A 210 -0.92 -15.09 20.43
C GLY A 210 -0.22 -16.35 19.91
N GLU A 211 0.04 -16.44 18.60
CA GLU A 211 0.71 -17.60 17.99
C GLU A 211 2.20 -17.66 18.34
N ALA A 212 2.90 -16.53 18.42
CA ALA A 212 4.28 -16.48 18.91
C ALA A 212 4.36 -16.87 20.39
N GLY A 213 3.38 -16.46 21.21
CA GLY A 213 3.25 -16.90 22.58
C GLY A 213 3.04 -18.42 22.68
N SER A 214 2.16 -18.98 21.86
CA SER A 214 1.90 -20.44 21.83
C SER A 214 3.09 -21.26 21.29
N ALA A 215 3.77 -20.79 20.24
CA ALA A 215 4.96 -21.47 19.71
C ALA A 215 6.14 -21.40 20.70
N GLN A 216 6.25 -20.31 21.46
CA GLN A 216 7.25 -20.16 22.51
C GLN A 216 6.91 -20.99 23.77
N GLU A 217 5.63 -21.21 24.06
CA GLU A 217 5.15 -22.10 25.13
C GLU A 217 5.35 -23.58 24.77
N GLU A 218 5.11 -23.95 23.51
CA GLU A 218 5.34 -25.31 22.98
C GLU A 218 6.84 -25.67 22.96
N LEU A 219 7.71 -24.68 22.74
CA LEU A 219 9.16 -24.84 22.88
C LEU A 219 9.64 -24.86 24.35
N ARG A 220 8.78 -24.49 25.31
CA ARG A 220 9.06 -24.45 26.76
C ARG A 220 8.58 -25.67 27.52
N LEU A 221 7.75 -26.53 26.94
CA LEU A 221 7.31 -27.77 27.61
C LEU A 221 8.50 -28.76 27.70
N PRO A 222 8.86 -29.25 28.91
CA PRO A 222 10.02 -30.11 29.09
C PRO A 222 9.79 -31.52 28.55
N SER A 223 10.91 -32.19 28.28
CA SER A 223 11.03 -33.62 27.99
C SER A 223 10.53 -34.49 29.16
N ASP A 224 9.23 -34.59 29.37
CA ASP A 224 8.68 -35.57 30.30
C ASP A 224 8.53 -36.93 29.60
N GLY A 225 9.55 -37.77 29.81
CA GLY A 225 9.51 -39.19 29.47
C GLY A 225 10.67 -39.69 28.61
N ALA A 226 11.92 -39.43 29.01
CA ALA A 226 13.04 -40.24 28.51
C ALA A 226 13.03 -41.60 29.25
N PRO A 227 12.88 -42.74 28.55
CA PRO A 227 13.06 -44.05 29.18
C PRO A 227 14.54 -44.20 29.58
N SER A 228 14.79 -44.68 30.79
CA SER A 228 16.12 -44.92 31.35
C SER A 228 16.93 -45.87 30.47
N MET A 229 18.02 -45.38 29.87
CA MET A 229 19.05 -46.23 29.26
C MET A 229 19.98 -46.81 30.34
N PRO A 230 20.49 -48.04 30.15
CA PRO A 230 21.47 -48.64 31.05
C PRO A 230 22.85 -47.99 30.88
N SER A 231 23.59 -47.92 32.00
CA SER A 231 24.89 -47.29 32.14
C SER A 231 25.98 -47.95 31.28
N MET A 232 26.78 -47.11 30.62
CA MET A 232 28.09 -47.47 30.05
C MET A 232 29.20 -46.68 30.79
N PRO A 233 30.40 -47.25 30.97
CA PRO A 233 31.39 -46.76 31.92
C PRO A 233 32.13 -45.50 31.43
N SER A 234 32.55 -44.70 32.41
CA SER A 234 33.33 -43.48 32.24
C SER A 234 34.67 -43.71 31.54
N MET A 235 34.96 -42.89 30.54
CA MET A 235 36.33 -42.40 30.33
C MET A 235 36.33 -40.88 30.45
N LEU A 236 36.86 -40.44 31.60
CA LEU A 236 37.39 -39.12 31.83
C LEU A 236 38.56 -38.86 30.86
N ALA A 237 38.53 -37.73 30.17
CA ALA A 237 39.68 -36.83 30.07
C ALA A 237 39.26 -35.49 29.47
N SER A 238 38.97 -34.56 30.36
CA SER A 238 38.92 -33.12 30.12
C SER A 238 40.30 -32.56 29.78
N SER A 239 40.37 -31.61 28.85
CA SER A 239 41.13 -30.36 29.03
C SER A 239 40.66 -29.34 27.98
N HIS A 240 39.82 -28.39 28.43
CA HIS A 240 40.13 -26.97 28.60
C HIS A 240 40.25 -26.20 27.27
N LEU A 241 39.18 -25.52 26.85
CA LEU A 241 38.86 -24.11 27.16
C LEU A 241 39.79 -23.12 26.45
N GLN A 242 39.29 -22.53 25.36
CA GLN A 242 39.48 -21.10 25.11
C GLN A 242 38.15 -20.47 24.72
N THR A 243 37.91 -19.33 25.33
CA THR A 243 36.67 -18.58 25.48
C THR A 243 36.74 -17.30 24.66
N GLU A 244 35.55 -16.84 24.22
CA GLU A 244 35.17 -15.46 23.85
C GLU A 244 35.58 -14.93 22.44
N PRO A 245 35.01 -13.80 21.94
CA PRO A 245 33.58 -13.50 21.72
C PRO A 245 33.33 -12.71 20.40
N GLY A 246 32.05 -12.42 20.09
CA GLY A 246 31.74 -11.15 19.40
C GLY A 246 30.96 -11.23 18.08
N PHE A 247 29.72 -11.71 18.12
CA PHE A 247 28.71 -11.38 17.12
C PHE A 247 28.13 -9.98 17.42
N SER A 248 28.95 -8.95 17.22
CA SER A 248 28.54 -7.54 17.24
C SER A 248 29.52 -6.75 16.37
N LYS A 249 29.18 -6.59 15.09
CA LYS A 249 29.73 -5.58 14.16
C LYS A 249 28.83 -5.50 12.92
N ALA A 250 27.59 -5.08 13.15
CA ALA A 250 26.94 -4.16 12.22
C ALA A 250 27.41 -2.73 12.57
N CYS A 251 27.39 -1.82 11.59
CA CYS A 251 27.77 -0.41 11.67
C CYS A 251 29.27 -0.10 11.48
N THR A 252 29.74 -0.07 10.24
CA THR A 252 30.42 1.09 9.60
C THR A 252 31.13 0.63 8.32
N ALA A 253 30.58 0.98 7.15
CA ALA A 253 31.31 1.30 5.91
C ALA A 253 30.37 1.19 4.71
N GLN A 254 29.73 2.31 4.36
CA GLN A 254 29.43 2.69 2.97
C GLN A 254 28.94 4.14 3.02
N GLY A 255 29.91 5.06 2.99
CA GLY A 255 29.66 6.49 2.91
C GLY A 255 29.17 6.85 1.51
N TRP A 256 27.86 6.94 1.34
CA TRP A 256 27.24 7.57 0.17
C TRP A 256 27.36 9.09 0.34
N ARG A 257 28.24 9.74 -0.43
CA ARG A 257 28.34 11.21 -0.49
C ARG A 257 27.42 11.72 -1.60
N TYR A 258 26.49 12.60 -1.27
CA TYR A 258 25.77 13.44 -2.22
C TYR A 258 26.76 14.36 -2.96
N PRO A 259 26.62 14.58 -4.29
CA PRO A 259 27.32 15.66 -4.97
C PRO A 259 26.84 17.00 -4.40
N ARG A 260 27.78 17.82 -3.92
CA ARG A 260 27.53 19.21 -3.53
C ARG A 260 27.50 20.06 -4.81
N ALA A 261 26.49 20.90 -4.94
CA ALA A 261 26.44 21.94 -5.95
C ALA A 261 27.51 22.99 -5.66
N ASN A 262 28.60 22.98 -6.44
CA ASN A 262 29.48 24.09 -6.83
C ASN A 262 30.81 23.50 -7.30
N ASP A 263 30.86 23.16 -8.58
CA ASP A 263 32.10 23.06 -9.37
C ASP A 263 31.74 23.36 -10.83
N THR A 264 31.22 24.57 -11.05
CA THR A 264 31.24 25.21 -12.36
C THR A 264 32.19 26.40 -12.24
N ASP A 265 33.48 26.13 -12.34
CA ASP A 265 34.46 27.08 -12.84
C ASP A 265 35.78 26.36 -13.13
N ARG A 266 36.25 26.51 -14.37
CA ARG A 266 37.53 26.05 -14.95
C ARG A 266 37.55 24.69 -15.66
N ALA A 267 36.99 24.69 -16.87
CA ALA A 267 37.65 24.13 -18.05
C ALA A 267 37.09 24.93 -19.25
N GLY A 268 37.86 25.83 -19.87
CA GLY A 268 38.92 25.43 -20.79
C GLY A 268 38.42 25.66 -22.21
N THR A 269 38.62 26.86 -22.71
CA THR A 269 38.38 27.33 -24.09
C THR A 269 39.15 26.49 -25.12
N ALA A 270 38.47 26.01 -26.17
CA ALA A 270 39.06 25.75 -27.49
C ALA A 270 37.97 25.78 -28.59
N PRO A 271 38.28 26.24 -29.82
CA PRO A 271 37.30 26.78 -30.77
C PRO A 271 36.74 25.76 -31.78
N ILE A 272 35.59 26.11 -32.36
CA ILE A 272 34.89 25.41 -33.45
C ILE A 272 35.52 25.79 -34.80
N PRO A 273 35.86 24.85 -35.70
CA PRO A 273 36.28 25.17 -37.06
C PRO A 273 35.08 25.45 -37.97
N ALA A 274 35.30 26.36 -38.93
CA ALA A 274 34.35 26.93 -39.88
C ALA A 274 33.75 25.93 -40.87
#